data_AF-A0A0F9THD1-F1
#
_entry.id   AF-A0A0F9THD1-F1
#
_cell.length_a   1.000
_cell.length_b   1.000
_cell.length_c   1.000
_cell.angle_alpha   90.00
_cell.angle_beta   90.00
_cell.angle_gamma   90.00
#
_symmetry.space_group_name_H-M   'P 1'
#
loop_
_entity.id
_entity.type
_entity.pdbx_description
1 polymer ?
#
loop_
_entity_poly.entity_id
_entity_poly.type
_entity_poly.pdbx_seq_one_letter_code
_entity_poly.pdbx_strand_id
1 'polypeptide(L)' 'MNKDFPAHWLEEIVDKIIERKESIITLATGKTPSGYIHLGILREIIICDSL' A
#
# COMPACT_ATOMS: atom_id res chain seq x y z
N MET A 1 13.08 1.35 -14.31
CA MET A 1 12.02 0.37 -14.02
C MET A 1 12.11 -0.78 -14.98
N ASN A 2 12.01 -2.00 -14.47
CA ASN A 2 12.22 -3.23 -15.24
C ASN A 2 11.06 -3.41 -16.24
N LYS A 3 11.35 -3.57 -17.54
CA LYS A 3 10.34 -3.64 -18.61
C LYS A 3 9.53 -4.95 -18.60
N ASP A 4 9.93 -5.90 -17.78
CA ASP A 4 9.35 -7.25 -17.73
C ASP A 4 8.05 -7.35 -16.90
N PHE A 5 7.66 -6.28 -16.18
CA PHE A 5 6.42 -6.20 -15.40
C PHE A 5 5.62 -4.95 -15.78
N PRO A 6 4.81 -5.01 -16.86
CA PRO A 6 4.39 -3.82 -17.61
C PRO A 6 3.30 -2.96 -16.95
N ALA A 7 2.80 -3.30 -15.76
CA ALA A 7 2.00 -2.42 -14.91
C ALA A 7 1.89 -3.05 -13.52
N HIS A 8 2.70 -2.61 -12.55
CA HIS A 8 2.44 -3.01 -11.18
C HIS A 8 1.15 -2.31 -10.75
N TRP A 9 0.12 -3.05 -10.32
CA TRP A 9 -1.16 -2.47 -9.86
C TRP A 9 -1.02 -1.38 -8.79
N LEU A 10 0.12 -1.31 -8.12
CA LEU A 10 0.45 -0.32 -7.09
C LEU A 10 0.84 1.04 -7.70
N GLU A 11 1.39 1.04 -8.90
CA GLU A 11 1.91 2.23 -9.59
C GLU A 11 0.82 3.29 -9.79
N GLU A 12 -0.37 2.87 -10.24
CA GLU A 12 -1.53 3.77 -10.35
C GLU A 12 -1.91 4.42 -9.02
N ILE A 13 -1.76 3.69 -7.90
CA ILE A 13 -2.05 4.24 -6.57
C ILE A 13 -0.97 5.22 -6.15
N VAL A 14 0.30 4.90 -6.38
CA VAL A 14 1.44 5.77 -6.10
C VAL A 14 1.31 7.08 -6.87
N ASP A 15 1.01 7.02 -8.17
CA ASP A 15 0.84 8.22 -9.01
C ASP A 15 -0.27 9.12 -8.46
N LYS A 16 -1.42 8.54 -8.10
CA LYS A 16 -2.53 9.29 -7.48
C LYS A 16 -2.19 9.90 -6.13
N ILE A 17 -1.28 9.30 -5.36
CA ILE A 17 -0.80 9.86 -4.10
C ILE A 17 0.13 11.05 -4.38
N ILE A 18 1.08 10.89 -5.30
CA ILE A 18 2.03 11.93 -5.70
C ILE A 18 1.31 13.15 -6.28
N GLU A 19 0.28 12.94 -7.09
CA GLU A 19 -0.54 14.02 -7.69
C GLU A 19 -1.18 14.95 -6.66
N ARG A 20 -1.41 14.49 -5.42
CA ARG A 20 -1.99 15.32 -4.34
C ARG A 20 -1.04 16.40 -3.83
N LYS A 21 0.27 16.27 -4.09
CA LYS A 21 1.31 17.22 -3.69
C LYS A 21 1.30 17.56 -2.19
N GLU A 22 0.97 16.59 -1.34
CA GLU A 22 1.05 16.76 0.10
C GLU A 22 2.51 16.71 0.58
N SER A 23 2.86 17.57 1.53
CA SER A 23 4.21 17.61 2.11
C SER A 23 4.50 16.43 3.03
N ILE A 24 3.45 15.79 3.55
CA ILE A 24 3.50 14.64 4.44
C ILE A 24 2.39 13.69 4.00
N ILE A 25 2.75 12.44 3.72
CA ILE A 25 1.79 11.38 3.41
C ILE A 25 1.69 10.47 4.63
N THR A 26 0.48 10.19 5.10
CA THR A 26 0.23 9.22 6.17
C THR A 26 -0.46 8.01 5.59
N LEU A 27 0.19 6.86 5.67
CA LEU A 27 -0.38 5.57 5.33
C LEU A 27 -0.71 4.82 6.63
N ALA A 28 -1.83 4.11 6.66
CA ALA A 28 -2.28 3.40 7.84
C ALA A 28 -2.96 2.08 7.48
N THR A 29 -2.72 1.06 8.29
CA THR A 29 -3.43 -0.23 8.27
C THR A 29 -4.14 -0.44 9.59
N GLY A 30 -5.20 -1.23 9.60
CA GLY A 30 -5.99 -1.42 10.81
C GLY A 30 -6.71 -2.75 10.85
N LYS A 31 -6.70 -3.39 12.02
CA LYS A 31 -7.50 -4.58 12.29
C LYS A 31 -8.35 -4.37 13.54
N THR A 32 -9.66 -4.52 13.39
CA THR A 32 -10.58 -4.62 14.52
C THR A 32 -10.18 -5.83 15.38
N PRO A 33 -9.96 -5.70 16.71
CA PRO A 33 -9.44 -6.77 17.56
C PRO A 33 -10.48 -7.86 17.89
N SER A 34 -11.24 -8.32 16.90
CA SER A 34 -12.28 -9.35 17.00
C SER A 34 -11.77 -10.79 16.81
N GLY A 35 -10.45 -10.98 16.68
CA GLY A 35 -9.85 -12.30 16.49
C GLY A 35 -8.35 -12.25 16.21
N TYR A 36 -7.75 -13.37 15.82
CA TYR A 36 -6.32 -13.47 15.55
C TYR A 36 -5.90 -12.73 14.27
N ILE A 37 -4.66 -12.24 14.25
CA ILE A 37 -4.03 -11.74 13.02
C ILE A 37 -3.65 -12.95 12.16
N HIS A 38 -4.03 -12.93 10.89
CA HIS A 38 -3.74 -13.97 9.91
C HIS A 38 -3.02 -13.38 8.69
N LEU A 39 -2.58 -14.24 7.76
CA LEU A 39 -1.78 -13.84 6.60
C LEU A 39 -2.44 -12.80 5.68
N GLY A 40 -3.78 -12.70 5.70
CA GLY A 40 -4.50 -11.68 4.95
C GLY A 40 -4.24 -10.27 5.49
N ILE A 41 -4.15 -10.13 6.81
CA ILE A 41 -3.78 -8.86 7.47
C ILE A 41 -2.29 -8.55 7.21
N LEU A 42 -1.42 -9.57 7.21
CA LEU A 42 -0.02 -9.38 6.86
C LEU A 42 0.15 -8.80 5.45
N ARG A 43 -0.68 -9.23 4.48
CA ARG A 43 -0.69 -8.65 3.14
C ARG A 43 -1.01 -7.15 3.15
N GLU A 44 -1.98 -6.72 3.95
CA GLU A 44 -2.32 -5.30 4.11
C GLU A 44 -1.14 -4.50 4.66
N ILE A 45 -0.49 -5.02 5.71
CA ILE A 45 0.70 -4.41 6.32
C ILE A 45 1.83 -4.27 5.30
N ILE A 46 2.13 -5.33 4.54
CA ILE A 46 3.21 -5.31 3.52
C ILE A 46 2.92 -4.28 2.44
N ILE A 47 1.67 -4.20 1.95
CA ILE A 47 1.30 -3.22 0.92
C ILE A 47 1.50 -1.80 1.44
N CYS A 48 1.08 -1.52 2.68
CA CYS A 48 1.20 -0.20 3.29
C CYS A 48 2.65 0.19 3.60
N ASP A 49 3.50 -0.76 3.96
CA ASP A 49 4.93 -0.56 4.24
C ASP A 49 5.75 -0.37 2.95
N SER A 50 5.31 -0.99 1.85
CA SER A 50 6.01 -0.92 0.55
C SER A 50 5.70 0.33 -0.27
N LEU A 51 4.68 1.11 0.13
CA LEU A 51 4.23 2.34 -0.52
C LEU A 51 5.02 3.55 -0.03
#